data_AF-A0A1Z9FD40-F1
#
_entry.id   AF-A0A1Z9FD40-F1
#
_cell.length_a   1.000
_cell.length_b   1.000
_cell.length_c   1.000
_cell.angle_alpha   90.00
_cell.angle_beta   90.00
_cell.angle_gamma   90.00
#
_symmetry.space_group_name_H-M   'P 1'
#
loop_
_entity.id
_entity.type
_entity.pdbx_description
1 polymer ?
#
loop_
_entity_poly.entity_id
_entity_poly.type
_entity_poly.pdbx_seq_one_letter_code
_entity_poly.pdbx_strand_id
1 'polypeptide(L)'
;MLNKNYKVFFTISFSYEIEKKKIITKSFKSDIDINNLKIGSSIDDSNVHKKWKEYALSIPLNNLNPPVKFIDEKVKEKVLKTHRIVNLENLTEVHKK
;
A
#
# COMPACT_ATOMS: atom_id res chain seq x y z
N MET A 1 18.58 -7.72 15.12
CA MET A 1 18.05 -6.38 14.80
C MET A 1 16.55 -6.43 14.99
N LEU A 2 15.96 -5.55 15.80
CA LEU A 2 14.50 -5.46 15.92
C LEU A 2 13.94 -5.01 14.58
N ASN A 3 13.17 -5.88 13.93
CA ASN A 3 12.42 -5.51 12.75
C ASN A 3 11.21 -4.71 13.21
N LYS A 4 11.27 -3.38 13.08
CA LYS A 4 10.11 -2.54 13.30
C LYS A 4 8.98 -3.01 12.39
N ASN A 5 7.83 -3.29 12.99
CA ASN A 5 6.64 -3.69 12.28
C ASN A 5 5.64 -2.54 12.33
N TYR A 6 5.05 -2.22 11.17
CA TYR A 6 4.01 -1.21 11.05
C TYR A 6 2.76 -1.81 10.45
N LYS A 7 1.61 -1.29 10.86
CA LYS A 7 0.33 -1.56 10.22
C LYS A 7 -0.12 -0.34 9.46
N VAL A 8 -0.37 -0.49 8.17
CA VAL A 8 -0.73 0.62 7.27
C VAL A 8 -2.17 0.47 6.84
N PHE A 9 -2.95 1.54 6.95
CA PHE A 9 -4.34 1.60 6.53
C PHE A 9 -4.45 2.58 5.36
N PHE A 10 -5.04 2.16 4.25
CA PHE A 10 -5.01 2.93 3.01
C PHE A 10 -6.23 2.70 2.12
N THR A 11 -6.36 3.57 1.14
CA THR A 11 -7.18 3.39 -0.06
C THR A 11 -6.27 3.43 -1.26
N ILE A 12 -6.48 2.53 -2.21
CA ILE A 12 -5.87 2.62 -3.52
C ILE A 12 -6.96 2.71 -4.57
N SER A 13 -6.81 3.69 -5.45
CA SER A 13 -7.65 3.90 -6.62
C SER A 13 -6.83 3.62 -7.88
N PHE A 14 -7.47 3.13 -8.93
CA PHE A 14 -6.79 2.79 -10.17
C PHE A 14 -7.77 2.77 -11.34
N SER A 15 -7.24 3.02 -12.53
CA SER A 15 -7.92 2.80 -13.80
C SER A 15 -7.93 1.30 -14.12
N TYR A 16 -9.04 0.77 -14.62
CA TYR A 16 -9.22 -0.65 -14.90
C TYR A 16 -9.87 -0.87 -16.26
N GLU A 17 -9.18 -1.57 -17.15
CA GLU A 17 -9.65 -1.88 -18.50
C GLU A 17 -10.55 -3.12 -18.50
N ILE A 18 -11.85 -2.93 -18.72
CA ILE A 18 -12.82 -4.04 -18.74
C ILE A 18 -13.00 -4.62 -20.14
N GLU A 19 -12.96 -3.78 -21.17
CA GLU A 19 -13.09 -4.11 -22.60
C GLU A 19 -12.15 -3.19 -23.40
N LYS A 20 -11.86 -3.52 -24.67
CA LYS A 20 -11.05 -2.67 -25.54
C LYS A 20 -11.61 -1.25 -25.55
N LYS A 21 -10.79 -0.27 -25.12
CA LYS A 21 -11.13 1.17 -25.01
C LYS A 21 -12.14 1.55 -23.92
N LYS A 22 -12.59 0.63 -23.07
CA LYS A 22 -13.49 0.92 -21.95
C LYS A 22 -12.74 0.82 -20.62
N ILE A 23 -12.45 1.98 -20.05
CA ILE A 23 -11.73 2.12 -18.79
C ILE A 23 -12.71 2.62 -17.73
N ILE A 24 -12.71 1.97 -16.57
CA ILE A 24 -13.46 2.42 -15.39
C ILE A 24 -12.49 2.71 -14.25
N THR A 25 -12.89 3.56 -13.32
CA THR A 25 -12.14 3.76 -12.07
C THR A 25 -12.63 2.76 -11.03
N LYS A 26 -11.70 2.06 -10.40
CA LYS A 26 -11.95 1.22 -9.23
C LYS A 26 -11.15 1.70 -8.05
N SER A 27 -11.60 1.36 -6.85
CA SER A 27 -10.84 1.58 -5.62
C SER A 27 -11.17 0.51 -4.59
N PHE A 28 -10.26 0.31 -3.65
CA PHE A 28 -10.53 -0.46 -2.45
C PHE A 28 -9.80 0.12 -1.24
N LYS A 29 -10.35 -0.19 -0.07
CA LYS A 29 -9.71 0.05 1.23
C LYS A 29 -9.08 -1.26 1.69
N SER A 30 -7.91 -1.17 2.30
CA SER A 30 -7.27 -2.31 2.93
C SER A 30 -6.31 -1.87 4.03
N ASP A 31 -5.83 -2.84 4.78
CA ASP A 31 -4.73 -2.72 5.69
C ASP A 31 -3.74 -3.85 5.48
N ILE A 32 -2.45 -3.54 5.65
CA ILE A 32 -1.39 -4.54 5.63
C ILE A 32 -0.32 -4.24 6.66
N ASP A 33 0.33 -5.29 7.12
CA ASP A 33 1.52 -5.16 7.94
C ASP A 33 2.77 -5.08 7.03
N ILE A 34 3.71 -4.20 7.37
CA ILE A 34 4.98 -3.98 6.68
C ILE A 34 6.15 -3.98 7.66
N ASN A 35 7.31 -4.44 7.18
CA ASN A 35 8.57 -4.43 7.90
C ASN A 35 9.74 -4.42 6.90
N ASN A 36 10.96 -4.40 7.44
CA ASN A 36 12.20 -4.40 6.65
C ASN A 36 12.26 -5.54 5.62
N LEU A 37 11.75 -6.73 5.97
CA LEU A 37 11.76 -7.90 5.10
C LEU A 37 10.79 -7.73 3.93
N LYS A 38 9.57 -7.26 4.21
CA LYS A 38 8.53 -7.10 3.20
C LYS A 38 8.83 -5.97 2.21
N ILE A 39 9.40 -4.87 2.69
CA ILE A 39 9.79 -3.73 1.85
C ILE A 39 11.17 -3.94 1.21
N GLY A 40 12.00 -4.84 1.74
CA GLY A 40 13.35 -5.10 1.23
C GLY A 40 14.35 -3.98 1.52
N SER A 41 14.04 -3.06 2.45
CA SER A 41 14.95 -2.02 2.92
C SER A 41 14.64 -1.62 4.36
N SER A 42 15.60 -1.00 5.04
CA SER A 42 15.40 -0.49 6.41
C SER A 42 14.26 0.53 6.43
N ILE A 43 13.32 0.33 7.36
CA ILE A 43 12.23 1.25 7.64
C ILE A 43 12.24 1.69 9.10
N ASP A 44 11.93 2.95 9.32
CA ASP A 44 11.76 3.57 10.62
C ASP A 44 10.70 4.68 10.56
N ASP A 45 10.36 5.25 11.71
CA ASP A 45 9.31 6.28 11.85
C ASP A 45 9.61 7.54 11.02
N SER A 46 10.88 7.79 10.67
CA SER A 46 11.28 8.93 9.83
C SER A 46 11.06 8.71 8.34
N ASN A 47 11.05 7.45 7.87
CA ASN A 47 11.02 7.13 6.44
C ASN A 47 9.84 6.23 6.00
N VAL A 48 9.10 5.65 6.95
CA VAL A 48 8.07 4.62 6.67
C VAL A 48 7.02 5.09 5.68
N HIS A 49 6.60 6.36 5.73
CA HIS A 49 5.63 6.93 4.79
C HIS A 49 6.13 6.90 3.34
N LYS A 50 7.39 7.28 3.12
CA LYS A 50 8.01 7.31 1.79
C LYS A 50 8.18 5.89 1.27
N LYS A 51 8.77 5.01 2.09
CA LYS A 51 9.04 3.61 1.77
C LYS A 51 7.78 2.82 1.48
N TRP A 52 6.75 3.01 2.29
CA TRP A 52 5.41 2.45 2.05
C TRP A 52 4.85 2.87 0.70
N LYS A 53 4.90 4.18 0.37
CA LYS A 53 4.36 4.69 -0.89
C LYS A 53 5.08 4.09 -2.10
N GLU A 54 6.41 4.03 -2.07
CA GLU A 54 7.24 3.42 -3.12
C GLU A 54 6.92 1.93 -3.30
N TYR A 55 6.82 1.20 -2.18
CA TYR A 55 6.47 -0.21 -2.19
C TYR A 55 5.06 -0.44 -2.77
N ALA A 56 4.04 0.24 -2.24
CA ALA A 56 2.65 0.01 -2.62
C ALA A 56 2.36 0.32 -4.10
N LEU A 57 3.06 1.29 -4.68
CA LEU A 57 2.91 1.64 -6.10
C LEU A 57 3.68 0.71 -7.04
N SER A 58 4.73 0.03 -6.56
CA SER A 58 5.56 -0.87 -7.38
C SER A 58 5.06 -2.31 -7.44
N ILE A 59 4.25 -2.77 -6.47
CA ILE A 59 3.76 -4.16 -6.43
C ILE A 59 2.40 -4.35 -7.12
N PRO A 60 2.05 -5.59 -7.54
CA PRO A 60 0.70 -5.95 -7.99
C PRO A 60 -0.39 -5.59 -6.96
N LEU A 61 -1.60 -5.23 -7.41
CA LEU A 61 -2.71 -4.84 -6.52
C LEU A 61 -3.12 -5.99 -5.61
N ASN A 62 -3.06 -7.22 -6.09
CA ASN A 62 -3.42 -8.39 -5.30
C ASN A 62 -2.52 -8.61 -4.07
N ASN A 63 -1.30 -8.07 -4.09
CA ASN A 63 -0.38 -8.11 -2.95
C ASN A 63 -0.70 -7.05 -1.89
N LEU A 64 -1.63 -6.13 -2.18
CA LEU A 64 -2.15 -5.12 -1.26
C LEU A 64 -3.42 -5.58 -0.53
N ASN A 65 -3.66 -6.89 -0.46
CA ASN A 65 -4.79 -7.49 0.26
C ASN A 65 -6.16 -6.87 -0.11
N PRO A 66 -6.54 -6.82 -1.41
CA PRO A 66 -7.83 -6.30 -1.80
C PRO A 66 -8.97 -7.23 -1.34
N PRO A 67 -10.19 -6.71 -1.13
CA PRO A 67 -11.34 -7.54 -0.75
C PRO A 67 -11.76 -8.53 -1.86
N VAL A 68 -11.37 -8.25 -3.11
CA VAL A 68 -11.58 -9.11 -4.27
C VAL A 68 -10.31 -9.09 -5.13
N LYS A 69 -10.01 -10.21 -5.79
CA LYS A 69 -8.86 -10.27 -6.70
C LYS A 69 -9.11 -9.45 -7.97
N PHE A 70 -8.06 -8.81 -8.46
CA PHE A 70 -8.05 -8.09 -9.74
C PHE A 70 -7.13 -8.78 -10.75
N ILE A 71 -7.34 -8.54 -12.03
CA ILE A 71 -6.42 -8.95 -13.10
C ILE A 71 -5.41 -7.81 -13.26
N ASP A 72 -4.17 -8.01 -12.81
CA ASP A 72 -3.16 -6.94 -12.69
C ASP A 72 -2.80 -6.31 -14.04
N GLU A 73 -2.85 -7.06 -15.15
CA GLU A 73 -2.58 -6.56 -16.51
C GLU A 73 -3.62 -5.53 -16.98
N LYS A 74 -4.82 -5.53 -16.39
CA LYS A 74 -5.90 -4.58 -16.69
C LYS A 74 -5.80 -3.30 -15.86
N VAL A 75 -4.91 -3.26 -14.87
CA VAL A 75 -4.76 -2.14 -13.95
C VAL A 75 -3.81 -1.10 -14.54
N LYS A 76 -4.23 0.17 -14.50
CA LYS A 76 -3.43 1.33 -14.93
C LYS A 76 -3.51 2.41 -13.86
N GLU A 77 -2.50 3.27 -13.79
CA GLU A 77 -2.52 4.53 -13.02
C GLU A 77 -2.97 4.37 -11.55
N LYS A 78 -2.14 3.73 -10.73
CA LYS A 78 -2.43 3.58 -9.30
C LYS A 78 -2.27 4.91 -8.57
N VAL A 79 -3.26 5.25 -7.76
CA VAL A 79 -3.27 6.40 -6.84
C VAL A 79 -3.46 5.89 -5.42
N LEU A 80 -2.44 6.08 -4.59
CA LEU A 80 -2.45 5.65 -3.18
C LEU A 80 -2.80 6.81 -2.26
N LYS A 81 -3.79 6.59 -1.38
CA LYS A 81 -4.10 7.44 -0.23
C LYS A 81 -3.86 6.66 1.06
N THR A 82 -2.81 7.00 1.79
CA THR A 82 -2.55 6.47 3.13
C THR A 82 -3.38 7.23 4.15
N HIS A 83 -4.10 6.51 5.01
CA HIS A 83 -4.91 7.11 6.09
C HIS A 83 -4.13 7.20 7.39
N ARG A 84 -3.45 6.12 7.78
CA ARG A 84 -2.63 6.05 8.98
C ARG A 84 -1.57 4.95 8.86
N ILE A 85 -0.46 5.15 9.56
CA ILE A 85 0.59 4.15 9.75
C ILE A 85 0.81 4.02 11.26
N VAL A 86 0.63 2.83 11.81
CA VAL A 86 0.79 2.56 13.24
C VAL A 86 2.07 1.78 13.45
N ASN A 87 2.96 2.27 14.31
CA ASN A 87 4.11 1.51 14.80
C ASN A 87 3.60 0.48 15.81
N LEU A 88 3.80 -0.81 15.53
CA LEU A 88 3.27 -1.90 16.34
C LEU A 88 4.10 -2.18 17.61
N GLU A 89 5.31 -1.63 17.71
CA GLU A 89 6.14 -1.79 18.91
C GLU A 89 5.66 -0.91 20.07
N ASN A 90 5.25 0.32 19.75
CA ASN A 90 4.81 1.31 20.74
C ASN A 90 3.32 1.70 20.61
N LEU A 91 2.60 1.12 19.65
CA LEU A 91 1.18 1.35 19.37
C LEU A 91 0.84 2.82 19.07
N THR A 92 1.80 3.59 18.56
CA THR A 92 1.61 5.01 18.20
C THR A 92 1.44 5.19 16.70
N GLU A 93 0.69 6.23 16.32
CA GLU A 93 0.59 6.64 14.93
C GLU A 93 1.86 7.40 14.51
N VAL A 94 2.43 7.01 13.39
CA VAL A 94 3.52 7.73 12.75
C VAL A 94 2.92 8.81 11.87
N HIS A 95 3.04 10.07 12.27
CA HIS A 95 2.56 11.18 11.47
C HIS A 95 3.57 11.55 10.37
N LYS A 96 3.03 11.90 9.20
CA LYS A 96 3.84 12.38 8.08
C LYS A 96 4.37 13.78 8.42
N LYS A 97 5.69 13.96 8.40
CA LYS A 97 6.32 15.28 8.46
C LYS A 97 6.18 16.04 7.15
#